data_AF-A0A818N0D2-F1
#
_entry.id   AF-A0A818N0D2-F1
#
_cell.length_a   1.000
_cell.length_b   1.000
_cell.length_c   1.000
_cell.angle_alpha   90.00
_cell.angle_beta   90.00
_cell.angle_gamma   90.00
#
_symmetry.space_group_name_H-M   'P 1'
#
loop_
_entity.id
_entity.type
_entity.pdbx_description
1 polymer ?
#
loop_
_entity_poly.entity_id
_entity_poly.type
_entity_poly.pdbx_seq_one_letter_code
_entity_poly.pdbx_strand_id
1 'polypeptide(L)'
;YEVLWNNRCYYLDGSGGVCESGYALGTNAALTCIASQFAGKNYRNATSSNCCIWTADTYECYGMNSNCNSAGPFSQGPILNGANCLNAQNYFSGQLTLCVSG
;
A
#
# COMPACT_ATOMS: atom_id res chain seq x y z
N TYR A 1 -2.99 -10.10 3.54
CA TYR A 1 -4.47 -10.13 3.37
C TYR A 1 -4.86 -9.29 2.17
N GLU A 2 -5.92 -9.65 1.44
CA GLU A 2 -6.24 -9.02 0.13
C GLU A 2 -7.58 -8.26 0.11
N VAL A 3 -7.66 -7.27 -0.77
CA VAL A 3 -8.87 -6.56 -1.20
C VAL A 3 -9.19 -7.01 -2.64
N LEU A 4 -10.41 -7.49 -2.90
CA LEU A 4 -10.87 -7.81 -4.25
C LEU A 4 -11.57 -6.59 -4.86
N TRP A 5 -11.08 -6.11 -6.00
CA TRP A 5 -11.71 -5.02 -6.74
C TRP A 5 -11.47 -5.18 -8.24
N ASN A 6 -12.50 -4.99 -9.06
CA ASN A 6 -12.43 -5.14 -10.51
C ASN A 6 -11.78 -6.47 -10.96
N ASN A 7 -12.20 -7.58 -10.34
CA ASN A 7 -11.69 -8.93 -10.59
C ASN A 7 -10.17 -9.10 -10.39
N ARG A 8 -9.56 -8.24 -9.56
CA ARG A 8 -8.14 -8.29 -9.19
C ARG A 8 -7.96 -8.23 -7.68
N CYS A 9 -6.97 -8.95 -7.18
CA CYS A 9 -6.61 -8.95 -5.76
C CYS A 9 -5.52 -7.90 -5.51
N TYR A 10 -5.72 -7.09 -4.48
CA TYR A 10 -4.79 -6.07 -4.04
C TYR A 10 -4.32 -6.36 -2.62
N TYR A 11 -3.04 -6.15 -2.33
CA TYR A 11 -2.52 -6.22 -0.97
C TYR A 11 -1.52 -5.11 -0.69
N LEU A 12 -1.30 -4.86 0.60
CA LEU A 12 -0.23 -3.99 1.09
C LEU A 12 0.90 -4.83 1.68
N ASP A 13 2.14 -4.45 1.41
CA ASP A 13 3.32 -5.12 1.95
C ASP A 13 4.49 -4.16 2.17
N GLY A 14 5.38 -4.47 3.11
CA GLY A 14 6.60 -3.70 3.38
C GLY A 14 7.76 -4.07 2.47
N SER A 15 7.49 -4.26 1.18
CA SER A 15 8.39 -4.94 0.24
C SER A 15 9.25 -4.01 -0.62
N GLY A 16 9.17 -2.69 -0.42
CA GLY A 16 10.07 -1.74 -1.10
C GLY A 16 9.88 -1.67 -2.61
N GLY A 17 8.63 -1.66 -3.08
CA GLY A 17 8.30 -1.59 -4.52
C GLY A 17 8.31 -2.94 -5.24
N VAL A 18 8.61 -4.05 -4.53
CA VAL A 18 8.66 -5.39 -5.11
C VAL A 18 7.38 -6.17 -4.77
N CYS A 19 6.74 -6.75 -5.78
CA CYS A 19 5.56 -7.59 -5.57
C CYS A 19 5.90 -9.08 -5.69
N GLU A 20 5.06 -9.94 -5.10
CA GLU A 20 5.15 -11.39 -5.27
C GLU A 20 4.98 -11.78 -6.74
N SER A 21 5.45 -12.99 -7.10
CA SER A 21 5.22 -13.55 -8.44
C SER A 21 3.73 -13.59 -8.77
N GLY A 22 3.36 -13.15 -9.98
CA GLY A 22 1.97 -13.00 -10.40
C GLY A 22 1.29 -11.69 -9.99
N TYR A 23 2.03 -10.80 -9.30
CA TYR A 23 1.57 -9.47 -8.93
C TYR A 23 2.48 -8.39 -9.51
N ALA A 24 1.93 -7.20 -9.71
CA ALA A 24 2.63 -5.99 -10.12
C ALA A 24 2.25 -4.83 -9.20
N LEU A 25 2.94 -3.69 -9.33
CA LEU A 25 2.56 -2.49 -8.59
C LEU A 25 1.15 -2.03 -8.99
N GLY A 26 0.32 -1.75 -7.99
CA GLY A 26 -0.99 -1.10 -8.18
C GLY A 26 -0.84 0.42 -8.35
N THR A 27 -1.92 1.13 -8.69
CA THR A 27 -1.91 2.57 -8.95
C THR A 27 -2.60 3.38 -7.84
N ASN A 28 -2.30 4.68 -7.78
CA ASN A 28 -3.01 5.69 -7.00
C ASN A 28 -4.51 5.74 -7.36
N ALA A 29 -4.85 5.53 -8.64
CA ALA A 29 -6.23 5.43 -9.09
C ALA A 29 -6.96 4.25 -8.44
N ALA A 30 -6.32 3.08 -8.35
CA ALA A 30 -6.89 1.95 -7.62
C ALA A 30 -7.06 2.27 -6.13
N LEU A 31 -6.06 2.90 -5.48
CA LEU A 31 -6.14 3.30 -4.07
C LEU A 31 -7.33 4.22 -3.78
N THR A 32 -7.65 5.14 -4.69
CA THR A 32 -8.84 5.99 -4.56
C THR A 32 -10.11 5.17 -4.30
N CYS A 33 -10.23 4.00 -4.92
CA CYS A 33 -11.40 3.13 -4.83
C CYS A 33 -11.36 2.12 -3.67
N ILE A 34 -10.16 1.66 -3.31
CA ILE A 34 -10.00 0.49 -2.42
C ILE A 34 -9.38 0.80 -1.07
N ALA A 35 -8.85 2.01 -0.86
CA ALA A 35 -8.04 2.32 0.31
C ALA A 35 -8.75 2.01 1.65
N SER A 36 -9.99 2.46 1.82
CA SER A 36 -10.75 2.20 3.06
C SER A 36 -10.96 0.72 3.36
N GLN A 37 -10.93 -0.14 2.34
CA GLN A 37 -11.14 -1.58 2.48
C GLN A 37 -9.93 -2.30 3.10
N PHE A 38 -8.79 -1.62 3.24
CA PHE A 38 -7.64 -2.16 3.97
C PHE A 38 -7.78 -2.08 5.50
N ALA A 39 -8.77 -1.35 6.03
CA ALA A 39 -9.06 -1.38 7.45
C ALA A 39 -9.36 -2.81 7.93
N GLY A 40 -8.77 -3.23 9.04
CA GLY A 40 -8.88 -4.58 9.57
C GLY A 40 -8.05 -5.64 8.84
N LYS A 41 -7.37 -5.30 7.73
CA LYS A 41 -6.42 -6.18 7.05
C LYS A 41 -5.02 -6.04 7.65
N ASN A 42 -4.09 -6.86 7.20
CA ASN A 42 -2.68 -6.80 7.60
C ASN A 42 -1.79 -6.93 6.35
N TYR A 43 -0.49 -6.71 6.53
CA TYR A 43 0.54 -6.97 5.52
C TYR A 43 0.42 -8.36 4.91
N ARG A 44 0.93 -8.51 3.69
CA ARG A 44 1.05 -9.81 3.04
C ARG A 44 2.13 -10.65 3.72
N ASN A 45 3.36 -10.12 3.86
CA ASN A 45 4.51 -10.84 4.38
C ASN A 45 5.35 -10.01 5.36
N ALA A 46 5.64 -8.76 5.01
CA ALA A 46 6.60 -7.91 5.69
C ALA A 46 5.94 -6.62 6.16
N THR A 47 6.24 -6.22 7.39
CA THR A 47 5.88 -4.90 7.89
C THR A 47 6.71 -3.83 7.20
N SER A 48 6.08 -2.73 6.79
CA SER A 48 6.78 -1.58 6.18
C SER A 48 7.61 -0.80 7.21
N SER A 49 8.64 -0.10 6.78
CA SER A 49 9.38 0.89 7.59
C SER A 49 8.95 2.34 7.30
N ASN A 50 8.07 2.56 6.33
CA ASN A 50 7.57 3.88 5.90
C ASN A 50 6.04 3.85 5.72
N CYS A 51 5.39 4.99 5.90
CA CYS A 51 3.94 5.11 5.76
C CYS A 51 3.47 5.46 4.35
N CYS A 52 4.32 5.99 3.47
CA CYS A 52 3.97 6.32 2.09
C CYS A 52 3.88 5.07 1.23
N ILE A 53 2.91 5.05 0.32
CA ILE A 53 2.65 3.88 -0.51
C ILE A 53 3.32 4.04 -1.87
N TRP A 54 4.27 3.16 -2.12
CA TRP A 54 4.84 2.96 -3.44
C TRP A 54 3.79 2.32 -4.36
N THR A 55 3.47 3.03 -5.44
CA THR A 55 2.58 2.61 -6.52
C THR A 55 3.30 2.63 -7.87
N ALA A 56 2.62 2.19 -8.93
CA ALA A 56 3.13 2.24 -10.30
C ALA A 56 3.19 3.68 -10.87
N ASP A 57 2.65 4.67 -10.15
CA ASP A 57 2.65 6.07 -10.57
C ASP A 57 3.96 6.78 -10.21
N THR A 58 4.21 7.93 -10.84
CA THR A 58 5.43 8.74 -10.63
C THR A 58 5.62 9.17 -9.17
N TYR A 59 4.51 9.38 -8.46
CA TYR A 59 4.52 9.88 -7.10
C TYR A 59 3.70 8.98 -6.18
N GLU A 60 4.20 8.82 -4.97
CA GLU A 60 3.40 8.36 -3.86
C GLU A 60 2.46 9.51 -3.50
N CYS A 61 1.16 9.23 -3.39
CA CYS A 61 0.15 10.22 -2.99
C CYS A 61 -0.64 9.77 -1.76
N TYR A 62 -0.56 8.48 -1.44
CA TYR A 62 -1.30 7.85 -0.35
C TYR A 62 -0.33 7.42 0.74
N GLY A 63 -0.83 7.43 1.97
CA GLY A 63 -0.09 6.92 3.11
C GLY A 63 -1.00 6.45 4.23
N MET A 64 -0.40 5.75 5.18
CA MET A 64 -1.05 5.32 6.41
C MET A 64 -0.75 6.33 7.53
N ASN A 65 -1.75 6.89 8.22
CA ASN A 65 -1.49 7.82 9.33
C ASN A 65 -1.01 7.15 10.62
N SER A 66 -1.29 5.85 10.76
CA SER A 66 -0.93 5.07 11.94
C SER A 66 -0.73 3.60 11.55
N ASN A 67 -0.06 2.84 12.42
CA ASN A 67 0.15 1.39 12.29
C ASN A 67 0.76 0.97 10.94
N CYS A 68 1.63 1.82 10.37
CA CYS A 68 2.30 1.57 9.08
C CYS A 68 3.66 0.87 9.23
N ASN A 69 4.16 0.78 10.47
CA ASN A 69 5.46 0.21 10.81
C ASN A 69 5.39 -0.77 11.99
N SER A 70 4.19 -1.27 12.26
CA SER A 70 3.92 -2.31 13.24
C SER A 70 3.06 -3.38 12.60
N ALA A 71 3.15 -4.62 13.09
CA ALA A 71 2.25 -5.67 12.64
C ALA A 71 0.79 -5.26 12.91
N GLY A 72 -0.08 -5.53 11.93
CA GLY A 72 -1.50 -5.19 12.00
C GLY A 72 -2.33 -6.11 12.91
N PRO A 73 -3.66 -5.98 12.86
CA PRO A 73 -4.41 -5.37 11.76
C PRO A 73 -4.31 -3.84 11.71
N PHE A 74 -4.49 -3.30 10.51
CA PHE A 74 -4.56 -1.86 10.26
C PHE A 74 -5.81 -1.27 10.92
N SER A 75 -5.63 -0.23 11.73
CA SER A 75 -6.72 0.52 12.36
C SER A 75 -7.59 1.27 11.33
N GLN A 76 -6.98 1.69 10.24
CA GLN A 76 -7.60 2.37 9.11
C GLN A 76 -6.90 1.97 7.80
N GLY A 77 -7.58 2.16 6.68
CA GLY A 77 -6.93 2.07 5.37
C GLY A 77 -6.02 3.26 5.06
N PRO A 78 -5.30 3.21 3.92
CA PRO A 78 -4.58 4.37 3.41
C PRO A 78 -5.51 5.56 3.18
N ILE A 79 -4.95 6.76 3.23
CA ILE A 79 -5.65 7.99 2.86
C ILE A 79 -4.78 8.86 1.96
N LEU A 80 -5.41 9.71 1.17
CA LEU A 80 -4.72 10.72 0.38
C LEU A 80 -3.94 11.66 1.31
N ASN A 81 -2.69 11.94 0.97
CA ASN A 81 -1.75 12.72 1.78
C ASN A 81 -1.55 12.17 3.22
N GLY A 82 -1.86 10.89 3.46
CA GLY A 82 -1.57 10.27 4.75
C GLY A 82 -0.07 10.35 5.05
N ALA A 83 0.31 10.59 6.31
CA ALA A 83 1.70 10.81 6.73
C ALA A 83 2.50 11.86 5.91
N ASN A 84 1.82 12.85 5.32
CA ASN A 84 2.39 13.87 4.43
C ASN A 84 2.99 13.32 3.12
N CYS A 85 2.41 12.24 2.61
CA CYS A 85 2.91 11.56 1.41
C CYS A 85 2.45 12.19 0.09
N LEU A 86 1.80 13.36 0.06
CA LEU A 86 1.36 13.95 -1.21
C LEU A 86 2.56 14.36 -2.08
N ASN A 87 2.67 13.75 -3.27
CA ASN A 87 3.76 13.93 -4.21
C ASN A 87 5.13 13.49 -3.66
N ALA A 88 5.15 12.52 -2.76
CA ALA A 88 6.39 11.97 -2.23
C ALA A 88 7.07 11.01 -3.23
N GLN A 89 8.37 10.82 -3.06
CA GLN A 89 9.21 9.90 -3.85
C GLN A 89 10.16 9.12 -2.93
N ASN A 90 9.58 8.49 -1.92
CA ASN A 90 10.33 7.68 -0.96
C ASN A 90 10.46 6.25 -1.51
N TYR A 91 11.65 5.92 -2.01
CA TYR A 91 11.93 4.62 -2.63
C TYR A 91 12.86 3.79 -1.76
N PHE A 92 12.44 3.54 -0.51
CA PHE A 92 13.23 2.78 0.47
C PHE A 92 13.04 1.27 0.33
N SER A 93 14.03 0.50 0.76
CA SER A 93 14.00 -0.98 0.70
C SER A 93 12.88 -1.64 1.51
N GLY A 94 12.24 -0.93 2.44
CA GLY A 94 11.11 -1.40 3.26
C GLY A 94 9.85 -0.55 3.08
N GLN A 95 9.71 0.13 1.95
CA GLN A 95 8.57 1.01 1.68
C GLN A 95 7.25 0.21 1.64
N LEU A 96 6.18 0.83 2.15
CA LEU A 96 4.83 0.29 2.02
C LEU A 96 4.48 0.26 0.53
N THR A 97 4.05 -0.89 0.03
CA THR A 97 3.92 -1.16 -1.39
C THR A 97 2.52 -1.68 -1.66
N LEU A 98 1.87 -1.13 -2.68
CA LEU A 98 0.62 -1.66 -3.18
C LEU A 98 0.89 -2.63 -4.32
N CYS A 99 0.43 -3.86 -4.17
CA CYS A 99 0.52 -4.89 -5.21
C CYS A 99 -0.85 -5.30 -5.69
N VAL A 100 -0.95 -5.65 -6.97
CA VAL A 100 -2.17 -6.08 -7.67
C VAL A 100 -1.90 -7.34 -8.49
N SER A 101 -2.83 -8.29 -8.50
CA SER A 101 -2.74 -9.51 -9.33
C SER A 101 -2.82 -9.17 -10.82
N GLY A 102 -2.07 -9.91 -11.65
CA GLY A 102 -2.13 -9.84 -13.13
C GLY A 102 -3.54 -9.99 -13.70
#